data_AF-A0A7S4CGH3-F1
#
_entry.id   AF-A0A7S4CGH3-F1
#
_cell.length_a   1.000
_cell.length_b   1.000
_cell.length_c   1.000
_cell.angle_alpha   90.00
_cell.angle_beta   90.00
_cell.angle_gamma   90.00
#
_symmetry.space_group_name_H-M   'P 1'
#
loop_
_entity.id
_entity.type
_entity.pdbx_description
1 polymer ?
#
loop_
_entity_poly.entity_id
_entity_poly.type
_entity_poly.pdbx_seq_one_letter_code
_entity_poly.pdbx_strand_id
1 'polypeptide(L)'
;EAMYHYALFLINVGRPWQAEPHLRTCIRLDPTHVKAYLSLQKVYQATPGVSKSQEAQMYEEVARALQPRLDALPDPVTDPWVRDYADLLYNAGTVHLGSLGMGDKNIFKAIQYLKDGIGVYARLPTTDHSTTHVAYCHNNLGIAHDKLGDRPQALTHYEAALRFLPRFTRAITNVGNIHKDAGRLQEAARYYRDAIATNGSFA
;
A
#
# COMPACT_ATOMS: atom_id res chain seq x y z
N GLU A 1 -2.81 25.49 -2.17
CA GLU A 1 -1.71 25.50 -3.17
C GLU A 1 -0.39 26.08 -2.67
N ALA A 2 -0.23 27.39 -2.41
CA ALA A 2 1.08 27.96 -2.01
C ALA A 2 1.72 27.27 -0.79
N MET A 3 0.92 26.94 0.23
CA MET A 3 1.37 26.21 1.42
C MET A 3 1.82 24.78 1.13
N TYR A 4 1.15 24.09 0.20
CA TYR A 4 1.51 22.74 -0.22
C TYR A 4 2.85 22.76 -0.97
N HIS A 5 3.05 23.71 -1.89
CA HIS A 5 4.32 23.87 -2.59
C HIS A 5 5.49 24.23 -1.65
N TYR A 6 5.24 25.05 -0.62
CA TYR A 6 6.24 25.32 0.40
C TYR A 6 6.60 24.06 1.21
N ALA A 7 5.60 23.24 1.55
CA ALA A 7 5.85 21.96 2.19
C ALA A 7 6.69 21.01 1.32
N LEU A 8 6.41 20.95 0.01
CA LEU A 8 7.22 20.19 -0.95
C LEU A 8 8.65 20.71 -1.03
N PHE A 9 8.84 22.03 -1.04
CA PHE A 9 10.17 22.64 -0.99
C PHE A 9 10.94 22.17 0.26
N LEU A 10 10.32 22.20 1.45
CA LEU A 10 10.93 21.74 2.70
C LEU A 10 11.34 20.27 2.66
N ILE A 11 10.51 19.40 2.06
CA ILE A 11 10.86 17.99 1.84
C ILE A 11 12.11 17.88 0.96
N ASN A 12 12.14 18.60 -0.16
CA ASN A 12 13.22 18.49 -1.15
C ASN A 12 14.56 19.04 -0.63
N VAL A 13 14.54 20.04 0.26
CA VAL A 13 15.77 20.57 0.89
C VAL A 13 16.21 19.76 2.12
N GLY A 14 15.69 18.54 2.32
CA GLY A 14 16.09 17.65 3.40
C GLY A 14 15.57 18.06 4.78
N ARG A 15 14.48 18.83 4.84
CA ARG A 15 13.83 19.27 6.09
C ARG A 15 12.38 18.75 6.18
N PRO A 16 12.15 17.43 6.00
CA PRO A 16 10.80 16.88 5.84
C PRO A 16 9.91 17.12 7.06
N TRP A 17 10.44 17.03 8.29
CA TRP A 17 9.65 17.27 9.50
C TRP A 17 9.05 18.68 9.55
N GLN A 18 9.72 19.68 8.96
CA GLN A 18 9.17 21.04 8.93
C GLN A 18 8.01 21.20 7.94
N ALA A 19 7.87 20.28 6.98
CA ALA A 19 6.74 20.26 6.06
C ALA A 19 5.45 19.77 6.73
N GLU A 20 5.57 18.97 7.80
CA GLU A 20 4.46 18.35 8.54
C GLU A 20 3.31 19.31 8.87
N PRO A 21 3.53 20.45 9.57
CA PRO A 21 2.44 21.32 9.97
C PRO A 21 1.77 22.00 8.77
N HIS A 22 2.52 22.25 7.70
CA HIS A 22 2.00 22.84 6.47
C HIS A 22 1.10 21.85 5.73
N LEU A 23 1.51 20.58 5.64
CA LEU A 23 0.69 19.52 5.04
C LEU A 23 -0.57 19.27 5.86
N ARG A 24 -0.48 19.20 7.19
CA ARG A 24 -1.66 19.08 8.06
C ARG A 24 -2.59 20.27 7.97
N THR A 25 -2.06 21.46 7.72
CA THR A 25 -2.90 22.66 7.50
C THR A 25 -3.57 22.60 6.13
N CYS A 26 -2.88 22.17 5.07
CA CYS A 26 -3.50 21.93 3.76
C CYS A 26 -4.67 20.95 3.87
N ILE A 27 -4.46 19.85 4.61
CA ILE A 27 -5.47 18.83 4.90
C ILE A 27 -6.65 19.41 5.70
N ARG A 28 -6.39 20.22 6.72
CA ARG A 28 -7.45 20.81 7.54
C ARG A 28 -8.33 21.77 6.75
N LEU A 29 -7.72 22.53 5.83
CA LEU A 29 -8.41 23.49 4.97
C LEU A 29 -9.17 22.78 3.83
N ASP A 30 -8.59 21.70 3.30
CA ASP A 30 -9.19 20.86 2.27
C ASP A 30 -8.92 19.37 2.60
N PRO A 31 -9.87 18.69 3.28
CA PRO A 31 -9.75 17.27 3.59
C PRO A 31 -9.69 16.37 2.35
N THR A 32 -9.97 16.90 1.16
CA THR A 32 -9.89 16.16 -0.11
C THR A 32 -8.52 16.28 -0.78
N HIS A 33 -7.57 17.00 -0.16
CA HIS A 33 -6.25 17.26 -0.73
C HIS A 33 -5.31 16.02 -0.65
N VAL A 34 -5.58 14.99 -1.46
CA VAL A 34 -4.88 13.68 -1.44
C VAL A 34 -3.35 13.83 -1.49
N LYS A 35 -2.86 14.73 -2.32
CA LYS A 35 -1.42 15.00 -2.46
C LYS A 35 -0.74 15.45 -1.17
N ALA A 36 -1.46 16.12 -0.26
CA ALA A 36 -0.91 16.54 1.02
C ALA A 36 -0.73 15.34 1.96
N TYR A 37 -1.67 14.39 1.95
CA TYR A 37 -1.55 13.14 2.68
C TYR A 37 -0.42 12.25 2.17
N LEU A 38 -0.27 12.11 0.84
CA LEU A 38 0.85 11.38 0.24
C LEU A 38 2.21 12.00 0.57
N SER A 39 2.29 13.33 0.59
CA SER A 39 3.52 14.02 1.04
C SER A 39 3.76 13.81 2.53
N LEU A 40 2.72 13.79 3.36
CA LEU A 40 2.82 13.61 4.80
C LEU A 40 3.28 12.18 5.17
N GLN A 41 2.88 11.19 4.38
CA GLN A 41 3.45 9.83 4.44
C GLN A 41 4.97 9.85 4.36
N LYS A 42 5.50 10.52 3.33
CA LYS A 42 6.94 10.57 3.06
C LYS A 42 7.68 11.25 4.21
N VAL A 43 7.06 12.28 4.79
CA VAL A 43 7.59 12.97 5.97
C VAL A 43 7.69 12.03 7.16
N TYR A 44 6.64 11.27 7.46
CA TYR A 44 6.63 10.36 8.60
C TYR A 44 7.57 9.16 8.41
N GLN A 45 7.64 8.60 7.20
CA GLN A 45 8.61 7.55 6.86
C GLN A 45 10.08 8.02 7.01
N ALA A 46 10.36 9.30 6.79
CA ALA A 46 11.70 9.87 6.88
C ALA A 46 12.07 10.36 8.29
N THR A 47 11.14 10.38 9.25
CA THR A 47 11.36 11.02 10.56
C THR A 47 11.38 10.00 11.71
N PRO A 48 12.52 9.82 12.41
CA PRO A 48 12.60 8.92 13.56
C PRO A 48 11.63 9.30 14.69
N GLY A 49 10.92 8.31 15.25
CA GLY A 49 10.08 8.48 16.45
C GLY A 49 8.58 8.71 16.19
N VAL A 50 8.14 8.82 14.93
CA VAL A 50 6.71 8.90 14.59
C VAL A 50 6.05 7.51 14.67
N SER A 51 4.84 7.45 15.23
CA SER A 51 4.10 6.18 15.39
C SER A 51 3.20 5.89 14.19
N LYS A 52 3.32 4.69 13.62
CA LYS A 52 2.47 4.20 12.52
C LYS A 52 0.96 4.18 12.84
N SER A 53 0.58 4.15 14.13
CA SER A 53 -0.83 4.26 14.55
C SER A 53 -1.42 5.64 14.22
N GLN A 54 -0.65 6.72 14.41
CA GLN A 54 -1.07 8.08 14.10
C GLN A 54 -1.17 8.28 12.58
N GLU A 55 -0.21 7.72 11.82
CA GLU A 55 -0.26 7.70 10.37
C GLU A 55 -1.51 6.99 9.85
N ALA A 56 -1.85 5.84 10.44
CA ALA A 56 -3.02 5.06 10.05
C ALA A 56 -4.32 5.87 10.21
N GLN A 57 -4.55 6.44 11.39
CA GLN A 57 -5.74 7.24 11.69
C GLN A 57 -5.96 8.37 10.69
N MET A 58 -4.88 9.06 10.33
CA MET A 58 -4.91 10.11 9.31
C MET A 58 -5.44 9.59 7.97
N TYR A 59 -4.96 8.45 7.47
CA TYR A 59 -5.47 7.88 6.20
C TYR A 59 -6.92 7.46 6.27
N GLU A 60 -7.37 6.91 7.41
CA GLU A 60 -8.76 6.49 7.57
C GLU A 60 -9.73 7.66 7.42
N GLU A 61 -9.39 8.82 7.99
CA GLU A 61 -10.19 10.03 7.92
C GLU A 61 -10.34 10.52 6.48
N VAL A 62 -9.26 10.51 5.70
CA VAL A 62 -9.28 10.94 4.28
C VAL A 62 -10.13 10.02 3.45
N ALA A 63 -9.92 8.70 3.61
CA ALA A 63 -10.59 7.74 2.78
C ALA A 63 -12.10 7.83 2.97
N ARG A 64 -12.52 8.01 4.23
CA ARG A 64 -13.93 8.26 4.55
C ARG A 64 -14.46 9.56 3.94
N ALA A 65 -13.68 10.64 3.96
CA ALA A 65 -14.09 11.93 3.39
C ALA A 65 -14.21 11.90 1.85
N LEU A 66 -13.36 11.11 1.18
CA LEU A 66 -13.33 11.01 -0.28
C LEU A 66 -14.31 9.99 -0.85
N GLN A 67 -14.70 8.97 -0.08
CA GLN A 67 -15.55 7.88 -0.57
C GLN A 67 -16.85 8.36 -1.24
N PRO A 68 -17.65 9.29 -0.65
CA PRO A 68 -18.88 9.76 -1.29
C PRO A 68 -18.63 10.46 -2.63
N ARG A 69 -17.49 11.14 -2.76
CA ARG A 69 -17.10 11.81 -4.02
C ARG A 69 -16.73 10.78 -5.07
N LEU A 70 -16.05 9.69 -4.69
CA LEU A 70 -15.74 8.59 -5.60
C LEU A 70 -17.02 7.88 -6.07
N ASP A 71 -17.97 7.66 -5.16
CA ASP A 71 -19.24 6.99 -5.45
C ASP A 71 -20.14 7.80 -6.39
N ALA A 72 -20.02 9.14 -6.36
CA ALA A 72 -20.73 10.04 -7.27
C ALA A 72 -20.16 10.08 -8.69
N LEU A 73 -18.99 9.48 -8.94
CA LEU A 73 -18.36 9.51 -10.26
C LEU A 73 -18.85 8.37 -11.17
N PRO A 74 -19.03 8.62 -12.48
CA PRO A 74 -19.36 7.59 -13.45
C PRO A 74 -18.21 6.59 -13.63
N ASP A 75 -18.49 5.39 -14.13
CA ASP A 75 -17.48 4.37 -14.43
C ASP A 75 -17.19 4.31 -15.95
N PRO A 76 -15.92 4.21 -16.44
CA PRO A 76 -14.64 4.34 -15.73
C PRO A 76 -14.13 5.78 -15.60
N VAL A 77 -13.38 6.06 -14.52
CA VAL A 77 -12.82 7.40 -14.22
C VAL A 77 -11.35 7.50 -14.63
N THR A 78 -10.99 8.55 -15.36
CA THR A 78 -9.58 8.88 -15.69
C THR A 78 -9.02 10.06 -14.90
N ASP A 79 -9.77 10.56 -13.93
CA ASP A 79 -9.37 11.72 -13.12
C ASP A 79 -8.10 11.40 -12.33
N PRO A 80 -7.04 12.23 -12.44
CA PRO A 80 -5.81 12.07 -11.69
C PRO A 80 -5.99 11.85 -10.18
N TRP A 81 -6.99 12.47 -9.53
CA TRP A 81 -7.16 12.30 -8.08
C TRP A 81 -7.63 10.90 -7.69
N VAL A 82 -8.35 10.17 -8.57
CA VAL A 82 -8.80 8.79 -8.28
C VAL A 82 -7.62 7.83 -8.19
N ARG A 83 -6.57 8.06 -9.00
CA ARG A 83 -5.29 7.37 -8.85
C ARG A 83 -4.66 7.67 -7.50
N ASP A 84 -4.54 8.95 -7.14
CA ASP A 84 -3.97 9.36 -5.85
C ASP A 84 -4.76 8.74 -4.68
N TYR A 85 -6.08 8.59 -4.81
CA TYR A 85 -6.94 7.94 -3.82
C TYR A 85 -6.65 6.44 -3.69
N ALA A 86 -6.48 5.73 -4.81
CA ALA A 86 -6.10 4.32 -4.80
C ALA A 86 -4.72 4.11 -4.14
N ASP A 87 -3.76 4.98 -4.42
CA ASP A 87 -2.44 4.98 -3.79
C ASP A 87 -2.56 5.20 -2.27
N LEU A 88 -3.43 6.13 -1.85
CA LEU A 88 -3.73 6.39 -0.44
C LEU A 88 -4.30 5.16 0.27
N LEU A 89 -5.25 4.43 -0.34
CA LEU A 89 -5.81 3.19 0.23
C LEU A 89 -4.74 2.10 0.37
N TYR A 90 -3.89 1.91 -0.64
CA TYR A 90 -2.75 0.99 -0.57
C TYR A 90 -1.80 1.35 0.59
N ASN A 91 -1.49 2.64 0.75
CA ASN A 91 -0.63 3.14 1.81
C ASN A 91 -1.25 2.92 3.19
N ALA A 92 -2.55 3.22 3.36
CA ALA A 92 -3.29 2.95 4.58
C ALA A 92 -3.19 1.46 4.97
N GLY A 93 -3.44 0.56 4.01
CA GLY A 93 -3.32 -0.88 4.22
C GLY A 93 -1.91 -1.30 4.66
N THR A 94 -0.89 -0.73 4.03
CA THR A 94 0.53 -1.01 4.36
C THR A 94 0.91 -0.51 5.76
N VAL A 95 0.43 0.67 6.16
CA VAL A 95 0.68 1.26 7.48
C VAL A 95 0.01 0.44 8.58
N HIS A 96 -1.22 -0.01 8.35
CA HIS A 96 -1.91 -0.93 9.27
C HIS A 96 -1.17 -2.26 9.44
N LEU A 97 -0.63 -2.84 8.37
CA LEU A 97 0.23 -4.03 8.46
C LEU A 97 1.54 -3.76 9.21
N GLY A 98 2.11 -2.56 9.02
CA GLY A 98 3.41 -2.18 9.54
C GLY A 98 3.42 -1.72 10.99
N SER A 99 2.27 -1.45 11.61
CA SER A 99 2.11 -1.00 13.01
C SER A 99 2.39 -2.13 14.01
N LEU A 100 3.60 -2.69 13.91
CA LEU A 100 4.14 -3.90 14.53
C LEU A 100 3.65 -4.13 15.97
N GLY A 101 2.90 -5.23 16.16
CA GLY A 101 2.54 -5.79 17.48
C GLY A 101 1.07 -6.10 17.72
N MET A 102 0.15 -5.82 16.80
CA MET A 102 -1.27 -5.65 17.17
C MET A 102 -2.19 -6.68 16.54
N GLY A 103 -2.98 -7.34 17.40
CA GLY A 103 -3.98 -8.34 17.05
C GLY A 103 -5.01 -7.92 16.01
N ASP A 104 -5.93 -8.84 15.76
CA ASP A 104 -6.67 -9.01 14.51
C ASP A 104 -7.32 -7.73 13.92
N LYS A 105 -7.70 -6.77 14.76
CA LYS A 105 -8.34 -5.50 14.34
C LYS A 105 -7.52 -4.71 13.31
N ASN A 106 -6.21 -4.57 13.49
CA ASN A 106 -5.38 -3.82 12.52
C ASN A 106 -5.19 -4.60 11.21
N ILE A 107 -5.14 -5.92 11.30
CA ILE A 107 -5.03 -6.79 10.11
C ILE A 107 -6.33 -6.70 9.29
N PHE A 108 -7.50 -6.73 9.93
CA PHE A 108 -8.77 -6.58 9.22
C PHE A 108 -8.91 -5.22 8.54
N LYS A 109 -8.48 -4.14 9.19
CA LYS A 109 -8.41 -2.81 8.55
C LYS A 109 -7.49 -2.81 7.35
N ALA A 110 -6.31 -3.42 7.46
CA ALA A 110 -5.41 -3.56 6.32
C ALA A 110 -6.07 -4.31 5.16
N ILE A 111 -6.73 -5.43 5.43
CA ILE A 111 -7.44 -6.21 4.41
C ILE A 111 -8.51 -5.36 3.71
N GLN A 112 -9.29 -4.61 4.48
CA GLN A 112 -10.32 -3.72 3.94
C GLN A 112 -9.72 -2.68 2.99
N TYR A 113 -8.72 -1.91 3.45
CA TYR A 113 -8.09 -0.86 2.64
C TYR A 113 -7.42 -1.40 1.38
N LEU A 114 -6.78 -2.56 1.45
CA LEU A 114 -6.14 -3.18 0.29
C LEU A 114 -7.17 -3.67 -0.74
N LYS A 115 -8.31 -4.21 -0.28
CA LYS A 115 -9.43 -4.61 -1.17
C LYS A 115 -10.08 -3.40 -1.82
N ASP A 116 -10.32 -2.34 -1.06
CA ASP A 116 -10.88 -1.09 -1.57
C ASP A 116 -9.93 -0.49 -2.61
N GLY A 117 -8.63 -0.45 -2.32
CA GLY A 117 -7.60 -0.01 -3.26
C GLY A 117 -7.63 -0.80 -4.58
N ILE A 118 -7.70 -2.13 -4.53
CA ILE A 118 -7.86 -2.98 -5.73
C ILE A 118 -9.13 -2.60 -6.51
N GLY A 119 -10.25 -2.40 -5.82
CA GLY A 119 -11.51 -1.98 -6.44
C GLY A 119 -11.38 -0.65 -7.19
N VAL A 120 -10.67 0.33 -6.60
CA VAL A 120 -10.41 1.60 -7.28
C VAL A 120 -9.45 1.42 -8.46
N TYR A 121 -8.36 0.68 -8.30
CA TYR A 121 -7.41 0.42 -9.41
C TYR A 121 -8.08 -0.29 -10.60
N ALA A 122 -9.06 -1.17 -10.35
CA ALA A 122 -9.80 -1.87 -11.40
C ALA A 122 -10.65 -0.94 -12.27
N ARG A 123 -11.03 0.24 -11.75
CA ARG A 123 -11.78 1.29 -12.48
C ARG A 123 -10.87 2.22 -13.28
N LEU A 124 -9.55 2.15 -13.06
CA LEU A 124 -8.57 2.95 -13.76
C LEU A 124 -8.10 2.23 -15.04
N PRO A 125 -7.64 2.97 -16.07
CA PRO A 125 -6.98 2.36 -17.21
C PRO A 125 -5.83 1.44 -16.77
N THR A 126 -5.74 0.27 -17.40
CA THR A 126 -4.64 -0.67 -17.15
C THR A 126 -3.34 -0.03 -17.62
N THR A 127 -2.52 0.34 -16.64
CA THR A 127 -1.20 0.95 -16.84
C THR A 127 -0.19 0.15 -16.03
N ASP A 128 1.10 0.30 -16.32
CA ASP A 128 2.16 -0.31 -15.50
C ASP A 128 2.02 0.10 -14.03
N HIS A 129 1.63 1.35 -13.75
CA HIS A 129 1.37 1.84 -12.40
C HIS A 129 0.22 1.09 -11.70
N SER A 130 -0.97 1.04 -12.30
CA SER A 130 -2.14 0.40 -11.67
C SER A 130 -1.95 -1.11 -11.54
N THR A 131 -1.38 -1.76 -12.56
CA THR A 131 -1.03 -3.19 -12.54
C THR A 131 -0.04 -3.52 -11.42
N THR A 132 0.99 -2.69 -11.27
CA THR A 132 2.00 -2.84 -10.23
C THR A 132 1.39 -2.69 -8.83
N HIS A 133 0.55 -1.68 -8.63
CA HIS A 133 -0.09 -1.47 -7.33
C HIS A 133 -1.10 -2.57 -6.98
N VAL A 134 -1.85 -3.09 -7.95
CA VAL A 134 -2.73 -4.25 -7.73
C VAL A 134 -1.91 -5.47 -7.27
N ALA A 135 -0.75 -5.72 -7.87
CA ALA A 135 0.14 -6.78 -7.43
C ALA A 135 0.66 -6.55 -5.99
N TYR A 136 1.05 -5.32 -5.64
CA TYR A 136 1.45 -4.97 -4.28
C TYR A 136 0.31 -5.13 -3.26
N CYS A 137 -0.91 -4.73 -3.61
CA CYS A 137 -2.09 -4.94 -2.77
C CYS A 137 -2.33 -6.41 -2.50
N HIS A 138 -2.28 -7.26 -3.53
CA HIS A 138 -2.42 -8.70 -3.40
C HIS A 138 -1.30 -9.32 -2.55
N ASN A 139 -0.04 -8.91 -2.72
CA ASN A 139 1.02 -9.38 -1.84
C ASN A 139 0.77 -8.99 -0.37
N ASN A 140 0.32 -7.76 -0.11
CA ASN A 140 0.03 -7.31 1.25
C ASN A 140 -1.20 -8.01 1.85
N LEU A 141 -2.21 -8.33 1.05
CA LEU A 141 -3.33 -9.19 1.46
C LEU A 141 -2.84 -10.59 1.82
N GLY A 142 -1.91 -11.15 1.05
CA GLY A 142 -1.28 -12.43 1.36
C GLY A 142 -0.59 -12.39 2.73
N ILE A 143 0.18 -11.33 3.01
CA ILE A 143 0.83 -11.13 4.32
C ILE A 143 -0.20 -11.02 5.45
N ALA A 144 -1.31 -10.32 5.20
CA ALA A 144 -2.39 -10.15 6.18
C ALA A 144 -3.01 -11.50 6.56
N HIS A 145 -3.38 -12.31 5.56
CA HIS A 145 -3.97 -13.63 5.78
C HIS A 145 -3.00 -14.63 6.42
N ASP A 146 -1.72 -14.60 6.03
CA ASP A 146 -0.68 -15.43 6.65
C ASP A 146 -0.52 -15.10 8.15
N LYS A 147 -0.57 -13.82 8.52
CA LYS A 147 -0.58 -13.38 9.92
C LYS A 147 -1.80 -13.85 10.72
N LEU A 148 -2.95 -14.01 10.06
CA LEU A 148 -4.15 -14.59 10.65
C LEU A 148 -4.12 -16.14 10.69
N GLY A 149 -3.08 -16.77 10.15
CA GLY A 149 -2.95 -18.23 10.02
C GLY A 149 -3.72 -18.82 8.84
N ASP A 150 -4.39 -18.00 8.02
CA ASP A 150 -5.14 -18.42 6.83
C ASP A 150 -4.21 -18.56 5.61
N ARG A 151 -3.36 -19.58 5.66
CA ARG A 151 -2.40 -19.88 4.58
C ARG A 151 -3.04 -20.13 3.21
N PRO A 152 -4.22 -20.78 3.09
CA PRO A 152 -4.90 -20.92 1.79
C PRO A 152 -5.27 -19.57 1.14
N GLN A 153 -5.84 -18.64 1.88
CA GLN A 153 -6.11 -17.29 1.35
C GLN A 153 -4.81 -16.53 1.07
N ALA A 154 -3.79 -16.71 1.91
CA ALA A 154 -2.49 -16.09 1.67
C ALA A 154 -1.90 -16.50 0.32
N LEU A 155 -1.88 -17.81 0.02
CA LEU A 155 -1.44 -18.35 -1.26
C LEU A 155 -2.27 -17.82 -2.43
N THR A 156 -3.60 -17.81 -2.30
CA THR A 156 -4.51 -17.27 -3.33
C THR A 156 -4.14 -15.82 -3.70
N HIS A 157 -3.82 -15.01 -2.69
CA HIS A 157 -3.41 -13.62 -2.90
C HIS A 157 -1.98 -13.48 -3.43
N TYR A 158 -1.02 -14.29 -2.99
CA TYR A 158 0.31 -14.28 -3.58
C TYR A 158 0.30 -14.70 -5.06
N GLU A 159 -0.48 -15.74 -5.41
CA GLU A 159 -0.69 -16.15 -6.80
C GLU A 159 -1.35 -15.05 -7.63
N ALA A 160 -2.34 -14.35 -7.05
CA ALA A 160 -2.92 -13.18 -7.70
C ALA A 160 -1.87 -12.10 -7.99
N ALA A 161 -1.00 -11.79 -7.02
CA ALA A 161 0.09 -10.84 -7.21
C ALA A 161 1.03 -11.27 -8.36
N LEU A 162 1.33 -12.57 -8.48
CA LEU A 162 2.16 -13.13 -9.55
C LEU A 162 1.48 -13.13 -10.92
N ARG A 163 0.14 -13.17 -10.99
CA ARG A 163 -0.58 -12.99 -12.26
C ARG A 163 -0.40 -11.58 -12.83
N PHE A 164 -0.35 -10.57 -11.97
CA PHE A 164 -0.12 -9.18 -12.38
C PHE A 164 1.37 -8.87 -12.59
N LEU A 165 2.24 -9.42 -11.74
CA LEU A 165 3.70 -9.27 -11.85
C LEU A 165 4.38 -10.64 -11.71
N PRO A 166 4.62 -11.37 -12.83
CA PRO A 166 5.20 -12.71 -12.79
C PRO A 166 6.58 -12.80 -12.14
N ARG A 167 7.35 -11.72 -12.19
CA ARG A 167 8.70 -11.63 -11.61
C ARG A 167 8.73 -10.96 -10.23
N PHE A 168 7.60 -10.96 -9.51
CA PHE A 168 7.50 -10.26 -8.24
C PHE A 168 8.15 -11.04 -7.09
N THR A 169 9.46 -10.83 -6.91
CA THR A 169 10.32 -11.52 -5.94
C THR A 169 9.75 -11.63 -4.52
N ARG A 170 9.05 -10.57 -4.04
CA ARG A 170 8.43 -10.59 -2.70
C ARG A 170 7.34 -11.64 -2.58
N ALA A 171 6.43 -11.72 -3.57
CA ALA A 171 5.36 -12.71 -3.58
C ALA A 171 5.92 -14.14 -3.73
N ILE A 172 6.90 -14.34 -4.62
CA ILE A 172 7.57 -15.65 -4.79
C ILE A 172 8.20 -16.12 -3.48
N THR A 173 8.94 -15.24 -2.81
CA THR A 173 9.56 -15.53 -1.51
C THR A 173 8.52 -15.90 -0.45
N ASN A 174 7.39 -15.19 -0.42
CA ASN A 174 6.33 -15.46 0.54
C ASN A 174 5.62 -16.80 0.31
N VAL A 175 5.41 -17.21 -0.95
CA VAL A 175 4.94 -18.56 -1.27
C VAL A 175 5.95 -19.61 -0.77
N GLY A 176 7.25 -19.39 -1.02
CA GLY A 176 8.31 -20.25 -0.51
C GLY A 176 8.29 -20.38 1.02
N ASN A 177 8.07 -19.28 1.74
CA ASN A 177 7.92 -19.29 3.20
C ASN A 177 6.75 -20.15 3.67
N ILE A 178 5.58 -20.05 3.04
CA ILE A 178 4.43 -20.89 3.38
C ILE A 178 4.74 -22.38 3.16
N HIS A 179 5.42 -22.74 2.06
CA HIS A 179 5.82 -24.12 1.80
C HIS A 179 6.83 -24.62 2.84
N LYS A 180 7.82 -23.80 3.20
CA LYS A 180 8.82 -24.11 4.23
C LYS A 180 8.15 -24.36 5.58
N ASP A 181 7.24 -23.48 5.99
CA ASP A 181 6.51 -23.59 7.27
C ASP A 181 5.61 -24.83 7.30
N ALA A 182 5.16 -25.31 6.14
CA ALA A 182 4.41 -26.55 6.00
C ALA A 182 5.29 -27.81 5.85
N GLY A 183 6.62 -27.70 6.00
CA GLY A 183 7.57 -28.82 5.86
C GLY A 183 7.84 -29.27 4.42
N ARG A 184 7.28 -28.58 3.42
CA ARG A 184 7.48 -28.86 1.98
C ARG A 184 8.76 -28.19 1.48
N LEU A 185 9.90 -28.69 1.97
CA LEU A 185 11.21 -28.07 1.78
C LEU A 185 11.67 -28.05 0.31
N GLN A 186 11.31 -29.06 -0.49
CA GLN A 186 11.68 -29.12 -1.90
C GLN A 186 11.00 -28.01 -2.71
N GLU A 187 9.70 -27.80 -2.47
CA GLU A 187 8.93 -26.73 -3.10
C GLU A 187 9.39 -25.35 -2.62
N ALA A 188 9.67 -25.20 -1.32
CA ALA A 188 10.24 -23.98 -0.79
C ALA A 188 11.58 -23.63 -1.47
N ALA A 189 12.48 -24.61 -1.61
CA ALA A 189 13.75 -24.43 -2.30
C ALA A 189 13.58 -24.03 -3.77
N ARG A 190 12.59 -24.58 -4.47
CA ARG A 190 12.23 -24.16 -5.83
C ARG A 190 11.83 -22.69 -5.88
N TYR A 191 10.90 -22.26 -5.03
CA TYR A 191 10.46 -20.87 -4.99
C TYR A 191 11.58 -19.90 -4.61
N TYR A 192 12.46 -20.26 -3.68
CA TYR A 192 13.61 -19.42 -3.36
C TYR A 192 14.59 -19.31 -4.54
N ARG A 193 14.81 -20.40 -5.29
CA ARG A 193 15.62 -20.35 -6.51
C ARG A 193 15.00 -19.45 -7.57
N ASP A 194 13.68 -19.55 -7.77
CA ASP A 194 12.95 -18.71 -8.71
C ASP A 194 13.05 -17.23 -8.30
N ALA A 195 12.89 -16.92 -7.01
CA ALA A 195 13.04 -15.56 -6.47
C ALA A 195 14.46 -14.99 -6.67
N ILE A 196 15.50 -15.84 -6.56
CA ILE A 196 16.88 -15.44 -6.85
C ILE A 196 17.04 -15.18 -8.35
N ALA A 197 16.51 -16.05 -9.21
CA ALA A 197 16.59 -15.87 -10.67
C ALA A 197 15.84 -14.62 -11.15
N THR A 198 14.74 -14.23 -10.50
CA THR A 198 14.02 -13.01 -10.85
C THR A 198 14.77 -11.75 -10.44
N ASN A 199 15.44 -11.75 -9.27
CA ASN A 199 16.21 -10.62 -8.75
C ASN A 199 17.60 -10.50 -9.37
N GLY A 200 18.19 -11.63 -9.75
CA GLY A 200 19.47 -11.76 -10.43
C GLY A 200 19.27 -12.08 -11.90
N SER A 201 18.90 -11.09 -12.71
CA SER A 201 19.42 -11.03 -14.08
C SER A 201 20.93 -10.76 -14.00
N PHE A 202 21.70 -11.78 -13.59
CA PHE A 202 23.09 -11.92 -13.97
C PHE A 202 23.07 -12.65 -15.32
N ALA A 203 23.15 -11.87 -16.38
CA ALA A 203 23.67 -12.30 -17.68
C ALA A 203 24.64 -11.21 -18.13
#